data_AF-A0A2V9QX55-F1
#
_entry.id   AF-A0A2V9QX55-F1
#
_cell.length_a   1.000
_cell.length_b   1.000
_cell.length_c   1.000
_cell.angle_alpha   90.00
_cell.angle_beta   90.00
_cell.angle_gamma   90.00
#
_symmetry.space_group_name_H-M   'P 1'
#
loop_
_entity.id
_entity.type
_entity.pdbx_description
1 polymer ?
#
loop_
_entity_poly.entity_id
_entity_poly.type
_entity_poly.pdbx_seq_one_letter_code
_entity_poly.pdbx_strand_id
1 'polypeptide(L)'
;MNRQTVVIVTDEPEFSAAVTRRWLAEKNVPSFILAETNCPSEVQSGNFDLAVVGGVATEVLDPVLETLKSTGKPVTHISRLKGCAAREVISIAEVQGWPDLLILVAHQILKRARIEADLVKLQDKCVQLEHQAALGRYILDVRHNLNNALTSILGNSDLILLDAPTLPAAQRSQVETIRNMTMRLNEIVRRFSSLQKEMQLIEQQTKKKPVEKSATAGA
;
A
#
# COMPACT_ATOMS: atom_id res chain seq x y z
N MET A 1 -9.82 10.07 2.65
CA MET A 1 -10.23 8.88 1.88
C MET A 1 -10.26 9.30 0.43
N ASN A 2 -9.36 8.78 -0.43
CA ASN A 2 -9.31 9.23 -1.82
C ASN A 2 -10.62 8.82 -2.51
N ARG A 3 -11.35 9.80 -3.06
CA ARG A 3 -12.59 9.54 -3.78
C ARG A 3 -12.22 9.00 -5.15
N GLN A 4 -12.87 7.94 -5.61
CA GLN A 4 -12.59 7.39 -6.93
C GLN A 4 -12.95 8.40 -8.00
N THR A 5 -12.14 8.54 -9.04
CA THR A 5 -12.33 9.53 -10.10
C THR A 5 -12.70 8.83 -11.40
N VAL A 6 -13.83 9.21 -11.99
CA VAL A 6 -14.33 8.70 -13.26
C VAL A 6 -14.31 9.83 -14.29
N VAL A 7 -13.61 9.62 -15.41
CA VAL A 7 -13.63 10.54 -16.55
C VAL A 7 -14.74 10.10 -17.50
N ILE A 8 -15.58 11.03 -17.93
CA ILE A 8 -16.62 10.80 -18.95
C ILE A 8 -16.20 11.59 -20.19
N VAL A 9 -15.92 10.88 -21.28
CA VAL A 9 -15.59 11.45 -22.59
C VAL A 9 -16.81 11.33 -23.50
N THR A 10 -17.40 12.46 -23.86
CA THR A 10 -18.60 12.48 -24.71
C THR A 10 -18.76 13.83 -25.40
N ASP A 11 -19.32 13.83 -26.61
CA ASP A 11 -19.79 15.05 -27.29
C ASP A 11 -21.29 15.27 -27.08
N GLU A 12 -21.99 14.30 -26.48
CA GLU A 12 -23.42 14.33 -26.27
C GLU A 12 -23.75 14.68 -24.79
N PRO A 13 -24.39 15.83 -24.52
CA PRO A 13 -24.74 16.21 -23.15
C PRO A 13 -25.76 15.25 -22.53
N GLU A 14 -26.65 14.66 -23.33
CA GLU A 14 -27.64 13.68 -22.87
C GLU A 14 -26.98 12.41 -22.31
N PHE A 15 -25.86 11.99 -22.91
CA PHE A 15 -25.10 10.84 -22.48
C PHE A 15 -24.47 11.06 -21.09
N SER A 16 -23.74 12.17 -20.91
CA SER A 16 -23.12 12.49 -19.61
C SER A 16 -24.17 12.66 -18.50
N ALA A 17 -25.31 13.27 -18.82
CA ALA A 17 -26.43 13.42 -17.90
C ALA A 17 -27.04 12.07 -17.49
N ALA A 18 -27.21 11.14 -18.45
CA ALA A 18 -27.72 9.79 -18.17
C ALA A 18 -26.80 9.01 -17.22
N VAL A 19 -25.48 9.03 -17.48
CA VAL A 19 -24.48 8.37 -16.63
C VAL A 19 -24.50 8.97 -15.21
N THR A 20 -24.39 10.28 -15.11
CA THR A 20 -24.27 10.98 -13.83
C THR A 20 -25.54 10.80 -13.00
N ARG A 21 -26.72 10.99 -13.61
CA ARG A 21 -28.01 10.81 -12.94
C ARG A 21 -28.17 9.41 -12.37
N ARG A 22 -27.80 8.39 -13.15
CA ARG A 22 -27.94 7.01 -12.70
C ARG A 22 -26.96 6.69 -11.58
N TRP A 23 -25.77 7.28 -11.58
CA TRP A 23 -24.77 7.10 -10.52
C TRP A 23 -25.12 7.83 -9.23
N LEU A 24 -25.78 8.98 -9.31
CA LEU A 24 -26.28 9.69 -8.13
C LEU A 24 -27.31 8.90 -7.33
N ALA A 25 -27.96 7.89 -7.93
CA ALA A 25 -28.85 6.98 -7.24
C ALA A 25 -28.10 5.90 -6.42
N GLU A 26 -26.79 5.76 -6.60
CA GLU A 26 -25.96 4.79 -5.89
C GLU A 26 -25.40 5.33 -4.57
N LYS A 27 -25.13 4.44 -3.62
CA LYS A 27 -24.54 4.84 -2.33
C LYS A 27 -23.11 5.39 -2.47
N ASN A 28 -22.35 4.90 -3.45
CA ASN A 28 -20.95 5.25 -3.65
C ASN A 28 -20.78 6.05 -4.94
N VAL A 29 -20.82 7.37 -4.83
CA VAL A 29 -20.70 8.28 -5.97
C VAL A 29 -19.23 8.72 -6.15
N PRO A 30 -18.58 8.40 -7.26
CA PRO A 30 -17.23 8.87 -7.56
C PRO A 30 -17.21 10.38 -7.83
N SER A 31 -16.01 10.95 -7.94
CA SER A 31 -15.81 12.26 -8.53
C SER A 31 -15.85 12.13 -10.05
N PHE A 32 -16.59 13.02 -10.73
CA PHE A 32 -16.68 13.02 -12.19
C PHE A 32 -15.79 14.11 -12.77
N ILE A 33 -15.10 13.78 -13.86
CA ILE A 33 -14.42 14.74 -14.73
C ILE A 33 -15.06 14.60 -16.10
N LEU A 34 -15.65 15.68 -16.62
CA LEU A 34 -16.23 15.69 -17.96
C LEU A 34 -15.18 16.17 -18.96
N ALA A 35 -14.99 15.42 -20.03
CA ALA A 35 -14.07 15.75 -21.10
C ALA A 35 -14.79 15.66 -22.46
N GLU A 36 -14.54 16.64 -23.32
CA GLU A 36 -14.95 16.57 -24.73
C GLU A 36 -13.93 15.74 -25.53
N THR A 37 -14.29 15.32 -26.75
CA THR A 37 -13.39 14.54 -27.64
C THR A 37 -12.12 15.27 -28.03
N ASN A 38 -12.11 16.61 -27.97
CA ASN A 38 -10.91 17.44 -28.03
C ASN A 38 -10.12 17.38 -26.71
N CYS A 39 -9.67 16.17 -26.35
CA CYS A 39 -9.01 15.78 -25.10
C CYS A 39 -8.34 16.94 -24.34
N PRO A 40 -8.85 17.35 -23.16
CA PRO A 40 -8.11 18.22 -22.27
C PRO A 40 -6.89 17.49 -21.65
N SER A 41 -5.85 18.24 -21.32
CA SER A 41 -4.57 17.78 -20.72
C SER A 41 -4.74 16.95 -19.42
N GLU A 42 -5.90 17.02 -18.78
CA GLU A 42 -6.26 16.26 -17.57
C GLU A 42 -6.43 14.76 -17.83
N VAL A 43 -6.92 14.38 -19.02
CA VAL A 43 -7.07 12.96 -19.42
C VAL A 43 -5.69 12.34 -19.71
N GLN A 44 -4.78 13.12 -20.28
CA GLN A 44 -3.39 12.69 -20.55
C GLN A 44 -2.57 12.51 -19.27
N SER A 45 -2.97 13.18 -18.18
CA SER A 45 -2.28 13.09 -16.89
C SER A 45 -2.53 11.77 -16.14
N GLY A 46 -3.47 10.93 -16.61
CA GLY A 46 -3.74 9.60 -16.03
C GLY A 46 -4.27 9.61 -14.59
N ASN A 47 -4.73 10.77 -14.10
CA ASN A 47 -5.19 10.95 -12.71
C ASN A 47 -6.66 10.55 -12.52
N PHE A 48 -7.02 9.36 -13.01
CA PHE A 48 -8.36 8.80 -12.89
C PHE A 48 -8.31 7.29 -12.66
N ASP A 49 -9.43 6.72 -12.23
CA ASP A 49 -9.58 5.29 -11.93
C ASP A 49 -10.35 4.53 -13.02
N LEU A 50 -11.21 5.23 -13.78
CA LEU A 50 -11.97 4.68 -14.90
C LEU A 50 -12.29 5.78 -15.92
N ALA A 51 -12.16 5.47 -17.21
CA ALA A 51 -12.68 6.31 -18.29
C ALA A 51 -13.94 5.67 -18.89
N VAL A 52 -14.97 6.48 -19.12
CA VAL A 52 -16.21 6.11 -19.80
C VAL A 52 -16.33 6.93 -21.06
N VAL A 53 -16.40 6.27 -22.22
CA VAL A 53 -16.50 6.91 -23.53
C VAL A 53 -17.85 6.56 -24.16
N GLY A 54 -18.59 7.53 -24.68
CA GLY A 54 -19.81 7.27 -25.45
C GLY A 54 -20.43 8.54 -26.00
N GLY A 55 -21.35 8.43 -26.95
CA GLY A 55 -21.87 9.61 -27.68
C GLY A 55 -20.77 10.36 -28.45
N VAL A 56 -19.87 9.60 -29.09
CA VAL A 56 -18.74 10.12 -29.88
C VAL A 56 -18.85 9.59 -31.31
N ALA A 57 -18.53 10.42 -32.30
CA ALA A 57 -18.51 10.01 -33.71
C ALA A 57 -17.46 8.92 -33.97
N THR A 58 -17.78 7.94 -34.82
CA THR A 58 -16.88 6.81 -35.13
C THR A 58 -15.52 7.24 -35.65
N GLU A 59 -15.43 8.38 -36.34
CA GLU A 59 -14.19 8.94 -36.89
C GLU A 59 -13.19 9.41 -35.82
N VAL A 60 -13.68 9.81 -34.64
CA VAL A 60 -12.89 10.38 -33.54
C VAL A 60 -12.65 9.35 -32.41
N LEU A 61 -13.38 8.23 -32.45
CA LEU A 61 -13.34 7.21 -31.41
C LEU A 61 -11.96 6.54 -31.29
N ASP A 62 -11.36 6.11 -32.40
CA ASP A 62 -10.09 5.37 -32.38
C ASP A 62 -8.94 6.22 -31.79
N PRO A 63 -8.72 7.49 -32.19
CA PRO A 63 -7.71 8.35 -31.56
C PRO A 63 -7.90 8.55 -30.06
N VAL A 64 -9.16 8.72 -29.62
CA VAL A 64 -9.50 8.90 -28.20
C VAL A 64 -9.21 7.62 -27.41
N LEU A 65 -9.58 6.45 -27.95
CA LEU A 65 -9.32 5.17 -27.30
C LEU A 65 -7.82 4.87 -27.22
N GLU A 66 -7.03 5.14 -28.26
CA GLU A 66 -5.57 4.99 -28.21
C GLU A 66 -4.92 5.90 -27.17
N THR A 67 -5.39 7.15 -27.07
CA THR A 67 -4.94 8.09 -26.03
C THR A 67 -5.25 7.53 -24.63
N LEU A 68 -6.45 7.01 -24.42
CA LEU A 68 -6.84 6.45 -23.12
C LEU A 68 -6.10 5.15 -22.78
N LYS A 69 -5.86 4.27 -23.77
CA LYS A 69 -5.07 3.04 -23.57
C LYS A 69 -3.65 3.35 -23.11
N SER A 70 -3.04 4.41 -23.63
CA SER A 70 -1.68 4.84 -23.24
C SER A 70 -1.56 5.15 -21.74
N THR A 71 -2.66 5.48 -21.06
CA THR A 71 -2.69 5.73 -19.62
C THR A 71 -2.64 4.45 -18.77
N GLY A 72 -2.87 3.27 -19.35
CA GLY A 72 -2.96 1.99 -18.65
C GLY A 72 -4.15 1.86 -17.71
N LYS A 73 -5.10 2.80 -17.74
CA LYS A 73 -6.33 2.79 -16.94
C LYS A 73 -7.45 2.04 -17.67
N PRO A 74 -8.40 1.43 -16.95
CA PRO A 74 -9.51 0.74 -17.58
C PRO A 74 -10.42 1.73 -18.31
N VAL A 75 -10.86 1.35 -19.51
CA VAL A 75 -11.74 2.15 -20.36
C VAL A 75 -13.03 1.35 -20.62
N THR A 76 -14.17 1.99 -20.42
CA THR A 76 -15.48 1.45 -20.81
C THR A 76 -16.02 2.30 -21.94
N HIS A 77 -16.31 1.67 -23.08
CA HIS A 77 -16.87 2.34 -24.25
C HIS A 77 -18.33 1.92 -24.43
N ILE A 78 -19.22 2.86 -24.73
CA ILE A 78 -20.62 2.61 -25.02
C ILE A 78 -20.85 2.86 -26.51
N SER A 79 -21.19 1.79 -27.23
CA SER A 79 -21.27 1.80 -28.68
C SER A 79 -22.68 1.56 -29.19
N ARG A 80 -23.08 2.37 -30.17
CA ARG A 80 -24.32 2.20 -30.96
C ARG A 80 -24.21 1.10 -32.02
N LEU A 81 -22.99 0.74 -32.40
CA LEU A 81 -22.68 -0.27 -33.43
C LEU A 81 -21.85 -1.41 -32.81
N LYS A 82 -21.93 -2.62 -33.35
CA LYS A 82 -21.19 -3.77 -32.78
C LYS A 82 -19.67 -3.64 -32.99
N GLY A 83 -18.92 -3.63 -31.87
CA GLY A 83 -17.48 -3.96 -31.77
C GLY A 83 -16.55 -2.73 -31.86
N CYS A 84 -15.57 -2.54 -30.98
CA CYS A 84 -14.46 -3.46 -30.68
C CYS A 84 -14.34 -3.84 -29.19
N ALA A 85 -14.10 -5.13 -28.92
CA ALA A 85 -13.67 -5.61 -27.61
C ALA A 85 -12.14 -5.78 -27.62
N ALA A 86 -11.42 -4.77 -27.13
CA ALA A 86 -10.00 -4.90 -26.82
C ALA A 86 -9.84 -5.33 -25.35
N ARG A 87 -8.72 -5.95 -24.99
CA ARG A 87 -8.47 -6.45 -23.62
C ARG A 87 -8.55 -5.35 -22.54
N GLU A 88 -8.31 -4.11 -22.93
CA GLU A 88 -8.29 -2.91 -22.06
C GLU A 88 -9.54 -2.04 -22.20
N VAL A 89 -10.40 -2.32 -23.20
CA VAL A 89 -11.61 -1.55 -23.51
C VAL A 89 -12.82 -2.46 -23.43
N ILE A 90 -13.65 -2.25 -22.42
CA ILE A 90 -14.92 -2.96 -22.27
C ILE A 90 -15.99 -2.21 -23.07
N SER A 91 -16.45 -2.81 -24.16
CA SER A 91 -17.52 -2.24 -24.98
C SER A 91 -18.90 -2.72 -24.50
N ILE A 92 -19.78 -1.79 -24.18
CA ILE A 92 -21.17 -1.98 -23.81
C ILE A 92 -22.05 -1.48 -24.97
N ALA A 93 -23.05 -2.25 -25.39
CA ALA A 93 -23.98 -1.80 -26.41
C ALA A 93 -24.94 -0.74 -25.84
N GLU A 94 -25.19 0.34 -26.59
CA GLU A 94 -26.17 1.38 -26.26
C GLU A 94 -27.60 0.87 -26.51
N VAL A 95 -28.02 -0.14 -25.74
CA VAL A 95 -29.38 -0.68 -25.73
C VAL A 95 -30.19 -0.10 -24.58
N GLN A 96 -31.51 -0.34 -24.56
CA GLN A 96 -32.35 0.08 -23.43
C GLN A 96 -31.78 -0.45 -22.10
N GLY A 97 -31.58 0.43 -21.13
CA GLY A 97 -30.98 0.09 -19.83
C GLY A 97 -29.46 0.06 -19.79
N TRP A 98 -28.75 0.52 -20.83
CA TRP A 98 -27.28 0.62 -20.83
C TRP A 98 -26.70 1.38 -19.61
N PRO A 99 -27.34 2.42 -19.02
CA PRO A 99 -26.77 3.09 -17.85
C PRO A 99 -26.68 2.17 -16.63
N ASP A 100 -27.63 1.26 -16.44
CA ASP A 100 -27.58 0.27 -15.35
C ASP A 100 -26.42 -0.70 -15.53
N LEU A 101 -26.23 -1.19 -16.76
CA LEU A 101 -25.14 -2.09 -17.11
C LEU A 101 -23.77 -1.40 -16.96
N LEU A 102 -23.66 -0.14 -17.41
CA LEU A 102 -22.47 0.67 -17.23
C LEU A 102 -22.10 0.75 -15.75
N ILE A 103 -23.04 1.11 -14.87
CA ILE A 103 -22.75 1.26 -13.44
C ILE A 103 -22.34 -0.07 -12.82
N LEU A 104 -22.99 -1.17 -13.17
CA LEU A 104 -22.64 -2.49 -12.67
C LEU A 104 -21.19 -2.84 -13.04
N VAL A 105 -20.82 -2.67 -14.31
CA VAL A 105 -19.48 -2.92 -14.82
C VAL A 105 -18.47 -1.99 -14.16
N ALA A 106 -18.79 -0.69 -14.12
CA ALA A 106 -17.92 0.33 -13.54
C ALA A 106 -17.66 0.10 -12.05
N HIS A 107 -18.68 -0.30 -11.28
CA HIS A 107 -18.49 -0.69 -9.88
C HIS A 107 -17.53 -1.87 -9.72
N GLN A 108 -17.62 -2.89 -10.57
CA GLN A 108 -16.69 -4.02 -10.51
C GLN A 108 -15.26 -3.59 -10.87
N ILE A 109 -15.09 -2.77 -11.91
CA ILE A 109 -13.78 -2.25 -12.30
C ILE A 109 -13.17 -1.41 -11.18
N LEU A 110 -13.92 -0.44 -10.66
CA LEU A 110 -13.46 0.46 -9.60
C LEU A 110 -13.15 -0.31 -8.31
N LYS A 111 -13.99 -1.29 -7.95
CA LYS A 111 -13.74 -2.15 -6.78
C LYS A 111 -12.46 -2.96 -6.96
N ARG A 112 -12.26 -3.55 -8.15
CA ARG A 112 -11.06 -4.34 -8.45
C ARG A 112 -9.80 -3.47 -8.40
N ALA A 113 -9.80 -2.33 -9.08
CA ALA A 113 -8.67 -1.39 -9.09
C ALA A 113 -8.29 -0.95 -7.67
N ARG A 114 -9.29 -0.71 -6.80
CA ARG A 114 -9.05 -0.39 -5.39
C ARG A 114 -8.42 -1.54 -4.62
N ILE A 115 -8.94 -2.76 -4.77
CA ILE A 115 -8.39 -3.95 -4.11
C ILE A 115 -6.95 -4.18 -4.57
N GLU A 116 -6.66 -4.08 -5.86
CA GLU A 116 -5.31 -4.22 -6.40
C GLU A 116 -4.36 -3.15 -5.83
N ALA A 117 -4.79 -1.89 -5.78
CA ALA A 117 -3.99 -0.81 -5.18
C ALA A 117 -3.74 -1.01 -3.67
N ASP A 118 -4.75 -1.49 -2.94
CA ASP A 118 -4.61 -1.79 -1.51
C ASP A 118 -3.71 -3.01 -1.28
N LEU A 119 -3.77 -4.02 -2.14
CA LEU A 119 -2.89 -5.19 -2.11
C LEU A 119 -1.42 -4.80 -2.28
N VAL A 120 -1.10 -3.97 -3.29
CA VAL A 120 0.28 -3.48 -3.51
C VAL A 120 0.79 -2.75 -2.27
N LYS A 121 -0.01 -1.85 -1.69
CA LYS A 121 0.36 -1.12 -0.46
C LYS A 121 0.58 -2.05 0.73
N LEU A 122 -0.24 -3.09 0.87
CA LEU A 122 -0.09 -4.08 1.93
C LEU A 122 1.16 -4.94 1.71
N GLN A 123 1.43 -5.33 0.47
CA GLN A 123 2.64 -6.07 0.10
C GLN A 123 3.89 -5.26 0.42
N ASP A 124 3.93 -3.97 0.07
CA ASP A 124 5.06 -3.09 0.41
C ASP A 124 5.28 -3.03 1.93
N LYS A 125 4.21 -2.90 2.71
CA LYS A 125 4.28 -2.94 4.17
C LYS A 125 4.78 -4.28 4.69
N CYS A 126 4.34 -5.39 4.12
CA CYS A 126 4.83 -6.72 4.46
C CYS A 126 6.34 -6.84 4.21
N VAL A 127 6.82 -6.42 3.04
CA VAL A 127 8.26 -6.43 2.72
C VAL A 127 9.06 -5.61 3.74
N GLN A 128 8.56 -4.42 4.11
CA GLN A 128 9.21 -3.60 5.14
C GLN A 128 9.25 -4.30 6.51
N LEU A 129 8.15 -4.91 6.94
CA LEU A 129 8.08 -5.64 8.21
C LEU A 129 8.98 -6.89 8.19
N GLU A 130 9.05 -7.61 7.07
CA GLU A 130 9.95 -8.75 6.88
C GLU A 130 11.42 -8.35 7.00
N HIS A 131 11.79 -7.21 6.41
CA HIS A 131 13.14 -6.66 6.53
C HIS A 131 13.49 -6.31 7.98
N GLN A 132 12.59 -5.62 8.71
CA GLN A 132 12.80 -5.33 10.12
C GLN A 132 12.89 -6.60 10.98
N ALA A 133 12.05 -7.59 10.69
CA ALA A 133 12.10 -8.88 11.38
C ALA A 133 13.41 -9.64 11.10
N ALA A 134 13.94 -9.57 9.88
CA ALA A 134 15.22 -10.15 9.52
C ALA A 134 16.39 -9.51 10.30
N LEU A 135 16.42 -8.18 10.40
CA LEU A 135 17.40 -7.46 11.22
C LEU A 135 17.29 -7.86 12.71
N GLY A 136 16.08 -7.95 13.24
CA GLY A 136 15.84 -8.41 14.60
C GLY A 136 16.37 -9.83 14.86
N ARG A 137 16.10 -10.77 13.95
CA ARG A 137 16.65 -12.14 14.02
C ARG A 137 18.17 -12.13 13.98
N TYR A 138 18.77 -11.36 13.07
CA TYR A 138 20.22 -11.26 12.97
C TYR A 138 20.87 -10.74 14.27
N ILE A 139 20.33 -9.69 14.90
CA ILE A 139 20.83 -9.17 16.18
C ILE A 139 20.80 -10.24 17.27
N LEU A 140 19.73 -11.06 17.30
CA LEU A 140 19.59 -12.14 18.25
C LEU A 140 20.58 -13.28 17.98
N ASP A 141 20.85 -13.58 16.71
CA ASP A 141 21.82 -14.59 16.30
C ASP A 141 23.25 -14.17 16.67
N VAL A 142 23.62 -12.91 16.45
CA VAL A 142 24.97 -12.39 16.78
C VAL A 142 25.14 -12.00 18.24
N ARG A 143 24.09 -12.10 19.06
CA ARG A 143 24.10 -11.68 20.48
C ARG A 143 25.24 -12.27 21.28
N HIS A 144 25.54 -13.55 21.12
CA HIS A 144 26.65 -14.19 21.84
C HIS A 144 27.99 -13.55 21.49
N ASN A 145 28.23 -13.28 20.20
CA ASN A 145 29.45 -12.62 19.74
C ASN A 145 29.55 -11.19 20.26
N LEU A 146 28.44 -10.44 20.24
CA LEU A 146 28.38 -9.09 20.81
C LEU A 146 28.70 -9.10 22.32
N ASN A 147 28.07 -9.99 23.08
CA ASN A 147 28.33 -10.10 24.51
C ASN A 147 29.78 -10.49 24.80
N ASN A 148 30.38 -11.37 24.00
CA ASN A 148 31.78 -11.76 24.16
C ASN A 148 32.72 -10.57 23.90
N ALA A 149 32.49 -9.81 22.82
CA ALA A 149 33.28 -8.62 22.50
C ALA A 149 33.15 -7.54 23.59
N LEU A 150 31.92 -7.24 24.03
CA LEU A 150 31.66 -6.26 25.10
C LEU A 150 32.27 -6.71 26.44
N THR A 151 32.22 -7.99 26.77
CA THR A 151 32.86 -8.54 27.98
C THR A 151 34.37 -8.36 27.93
N SER A 152 34.98 -8.61 26.77
CA SER A 152 36.43 -8.38 26.58
C SER A 152 36.79 -6.91 26.70
N ILE A 153 36.07 -6.00 26.04
CA ILE A 153 36.32 -4.55 26.14
C ILE A 153 36.17 -4.07 27.58
N LEU A 154 35.12 -4.53 28.28
CA LEU A 154 34.87 -4.17 29.67
C LEU A 154 35.99 -4.68 30.58
N GLY A 155 36.36 -5.95 30.47
CA GLY A 155 37.42 -6.56 31.27
C GLY A 155 38.78 -5.89 31.07
N ASN A 156 39.15 -5.59 29.82
CA ASN A 156 40.40 -4.86 29.54
C ASN A 156 40.34 -3.43 30.11
N SER A 157 39.20 -2.75 30.00
CA SER A 157 39.05 -1.40 30.58
C SER A 157 39.17 -1.44 32.12
N ASP A 158 38.58 -2.46 32.75
CA ASP A 158 38.69 -2.66 34.20
C ASP A 158 40.14 -2.96 34.62
N LEU A 159 40.87 -3.80 33.88
CA LEU A 159 42.28 -4.10 34.14
C LEU A 159 43.17 -2.84 34.01
N ILE A 160 42.99 -2.05 32.97
CA ILE A 160 43.73 -0.79 32.78
C ILE A 160 43.45 0.19 33.92
N LEU A 161 42.20 0.26 34.40
CA LEU A 161 41.84 1.13 35.53
C LEU A 161 42.34 0.60 36.88
N LEU A 162 42.63 -0.68 37.01
CA LEU A 162 43.27 -1.26 38.21
C LEU A 162 44.75 -0.85 38.31
N ASP A 163 45.45 -0.72 37.18
CA ASP A 163 46.81 -0.15 37.08
C ASP A 163 46.83 1.39 37.15
N ALA A 164 45.77 1.99 37.70
CA ALA A 164 45.52 3.43 37.82
C ALA A 164 46.68 4.35 38.27
N PRO A 165 47.64 3.96 39.14
CA PRO A 165 48.63 4.90 39.64
C PRO A 165 49.62 5.40 38.57
N THR A 166 49.75 4.69 37.44
CA THR A 166 50.71 5.01 36.36
C THR A 166 50.07 5.75 35.18
N LEU A 167 48.74 5.89 35.16
CA LEU A 167 48.01 6.52 34.04
C LEU A 167 47.78 8.02 34.27
N PRO A 168 48.18 8.89 33.32
CA PRO A 168 47.74 10.28 33.25
C PRO A 168 46.22 10.43 33.38
N ALA A 169 45.76 11.45 34.11
CA ALA A 169 44.34 11.68 34.40
C ALA A 169 43.45 11.76 33.14
N ALA A 170 43.95 12.31 32.05
CA ALA A 170 43.23 12.39 30.77
C ALA A 170 42.98 10.99 30.16
N GLN A 171 43.98 10.11 30.20
CA GLN A 171 43.87 8.74 29.67
C GLN A 171 42.95 7.89 30.56
N ARG A 172 43.03 8.08 31.88
CA ARG A 172 42.10 7.45 32.83
C ARG A 172 40.64 7.81 32.51
N SER A 173 40.34 9.09 32.31
CA SER A 173 38.99 9.56 31.97
C SER A 173 38.47 8.96 30.65
N GLN A 174 39.34 8.78 29.65
CA GLN A 174 38.99 8.11 28.40
C GLN A 174 38.62 6.63 28.63
N VAL A 175 39.40 5.90 29.44
CA VAL A 175 39.12 4.48 29.75
C VAL A 175 37.82 4.34 30.56
N GLU A 176 37.56 5.24 31.51
CA GLU A 176 36.27 5.29 32.23
C GLU A 176 35.10 5.53 31.27
N THR A 177 35.27 6.39 30.26
CA THR A 177 34.26 6.62 29.21
C THR A 177 34.00 5.35 28.38
N ILE A 178 35.05 4.65 27.94
CA ILE A 178 34.95 3.39 27.19
C ILE A 178 34.20 2.34 28.02
N ARG A 179 34.57 2.20 29.30
CA ARG A 179 33.92 1.30 30.25
C ARG A 179 32.43 1.58 30.37
N ASN A 180 32.06 2.84 30.60
CA ASN A 180 30.67 3.26 30.75
C ASN A 180 29.84 3.04 29.47
N MET A 181 30.42 3.35 28.30
CA MET A 181 29.75 3.09 27.01
C MET A 181 29.58 1.60 26.73
N THR A 182 30.56 0.77 27.09
CA THR A 182 30.48 -0.70 26.99
C THR A 182 29.36 -1.26 27.87
N MET A 183 29.22 -0.77 29.10
CA MET A 183 28.11 -1.16 29.98
C MET A 183 26.75 -0.77 29.40
N ARG A 184 26.63 0.43 28.83
CA ARG A 184 25.42 0.89 28.16
C ARG A 184 25.04 0.02 26.97
N LEU A 185 26.02 -0.39 26.16
CA LEU A 185 25.79 -1.31 25.04
C LEU A 185 25.32 -2.70 25.52
N ASN A 186 25.91 -3.21 26.61
CA ASN A 186 25.46 -4.46 27.24
C ASN A 186 23.99 -4.39 27.67
N GLU A 187 23.54 -3.27 28.23
CA GLU A 187 22.13 -3.07 28.59
C GLU A 187 21.22 -3.09 27.34
N ILE A 188 21.62 -2.42 26.27
CA ILE A 188 20.88 -2.39 25.00
C ILE A 188 20.71 -3.81 24.42
N VAL A 189 21.78 -4.60 24.37
CA VAL A 189 21.74 -5.99 23.88
C VAL A 189 20.84 -6.88 24.76
N ARG A 190 20.84 -6.65 26.08
CA ARG A 190 19.92 -7.34 27.01
C ARG A 190 18.46 -6.96 26.75
N ARG A 191 18.15 -5.69 26.47
CA ARG A 191 16.79 -5.25 26.13
C ARG A 191 16.25 -5.93 24.88
N PHE A 192 17.06 -6.12 23.83
CA PHE A 192 16.66 -6.89 22.65
C PHE A 192 16.26 -8.33 22.99
N SER A 193 16.99 -8.98 23.91
CA SER A 193 16.66 -10.34 24.35
C SER A 193 15.40 -10.40 25.21
N SER A 194 15.12 -9.36 25.99
CA SER A 194 13.88 -9.24 26.75
C SER A 194 12.68 -9.07 25.83
N LEU A 195 12.79 -8.17 24.85
CA LEU A 195 11.74 -7.94 23.85
C LEU A 195 11.42 -9.22 23.07
N GLN A 196 12.44 -10.01 22.69
CA GLN A 196 12.22 -11.31 22.05
C GLN A 196 11.33 -12.24 22.88
N LYS A 197 11.58 -12.33 24.19
CA LYS A 197 10.79 -13.18 25.09
C LYS A 197 9.35 -12.69 25.22
N GLU A 198 9.17 -11.38 25.36
CA GLU A 198 7.83 -10.76 25.41
C GLU A 198 7.02 -11.06 24.15
N MET A 199 7.63 -10.90 22.96
CA MET A 199 7.00 -11.23 21.68
C MET A 199 6.59 -12.71 21.60
N GLN A 200 7.46 -13.63 22.02
CA GLN A 200 7.15 -15.07 22.03
C GLN A 200 5.96 -15.40 22.96
N LEU A 201 5.84 -14.72 24.09
CA LEU A 201 4.70 -14.90 25.01
C LEU A 201 3.39 -14.41 24.37
N ILE A 202 3.40 -13.26 23.70
CA ILE A 202 2.24 -12.72 22.98
C ILE A 202 1.79 -13.68 21.89
N GLU A 203 2.73 -14.24 21.10
CA GLU A 203 2.43 -15.24 20.07
C GLU A 203 1.82 -16.53 20.65
N GLN A 204 2.28 -16.98 21.83
CA GLN A 204 1.72 -18.15 22.50
C GLN A 204 0.31 -17.89 23.05
N GLN A 205 0.04 -16.67 23.53
CA GLN A 205 -1.28 -16.29 24.04
C GLN A 205 -2.31 -16.13 22.92
N THR A 206 -1.91 -15.59 21.76
CA THR A 206 -2.80 -15.49 20.59
C THR A 206 -3.12 -16.87 20.01
N LYS A 207 -2.15 -17.78 19.94
CA LYS A 207 -2.37 -19.18 19.53
C LYS A 207 -3.27 -19.98 20.47
N LYS A 208 -3.28 -19.66 21.78
CA LYS A 208 -4.14 -20.31 22.79
C LYS A 208 -5.59 -19.78 22.84
N LYS A 209 -5.94 -18.75 22.05
CA LYS A 209 -7.32 -18.29 21.86
C LYS A 209 -7.92 -18.72 20.50
N PRO A 210 -8.28 -20.00 20.26
CA PRO A 210 -9.26 -20.34 19.23
C PRO A 210 -10.63 -20.70 19.85
N VAL A 211 -11.68 -19.98 19.39
CA VAL A 211 -13.10 -20.39 19.32
C VAL A 211 -13.85 -20.65 20.65
N GLU A 212 -14.37 -19.59 21.28
CA GLU A 212 -15.46 -19.71 22.28
C GLU A 212 -16.66 -18.76 22.01
N LYS A 213 -16.74 -18.12 20.83
CA LYS A 213 -17.83 -17.16 20.52
C LYS A 213 -18.51 -17.35 19.16
N SER A 214 -18.74 -18.60 18.74
CA SER A 214 -19.59 -18.88 17.57
C SER A 214 -20.47 -20.13 17.74
N ALA A 215 -20.98 -20.38 18.95
CA ALA A 215 -21.96 -21.44 19.20
C ALA A 215 -23.07 -20.98 20.18
N THR A 216 -23.61 -19.78 19.99
CA THR A 216 -24.90 -19.37 20.58
C THR A 216 -25.51 -18.24 19.72
N ALA A 217 -26.04 -18.59 18.55
CA ALA A 217 -27.03 -17.77 17.84
C ALA A 217 -27.75 -18.68 16.83
N GLY A 218 -28.98 -19.07 17.16
CA GLY A 218 -29.86 -19.81 16.25
C GLY A 218 -30.62 -20.95 16.93
N ALA A 219 -31.37 -20.62 17.99
CA ALA A 219 -32.60 -21.33 18.33
C ALA A 219 -33.76 -20.43 17.91
#